data_AF-A0A9X2X8W3-F1
#
_entry.id   AF-A0A9X2X8W3-F1
#
_cell.length_a   1.000
_cell.length_b   1.000
_cell.length_c   1.000
_cell.angle_alpha   90.00
_cell.angle_beta   90.00
_cell.angle_gamma   90.00
#
_symmetry.space_group_name_H-M   'P 1'
#
loop_
_entity.id
_entity.type
_entity.pdbx_description
1 polymer ?
#
loop_
_entity_poly.entity_id
_entity_poly.type
_entity_poly.pdbx_seq_one_letter_code
_entity_poly.pdbx_strand_id
1 'polypeptide(L)'
;MKPFYTQPILNSPYHEPTRHHALGDDGQPLDQPPIIGRRRSHYMVPVPAARKKTRAAQAAQAELLLDAEGSGETRYNPSVIVNEIRSHVSAWRKLPHSADWGGNVQTGL
;
A
#
# COMPACT_ATOMS: atom_id res chain seq x y z
N MET A 1 17.16 -11.28 -10.07
CA MET A 1 15.74 -11.71 -9.96
C MET A 1 15.13 -10.85 -8.88
N LYS A 2 14.00 -10.18 -9.16
CA LYS A 2 13.45 -9.18 -8.23
C LYS A 2 13.23 -9.79 -6.83
N PRO A 3 13.68 -9.16 -5.74
CA PRO A 3 13.56 -9.70 -4.38
C PRO A 3 12.14 -10.11 -3.99
N PHE A 4 11.14 -9.41 -4.53
CA PHE A 4 9.73 -9.74 -4.37
C PHE A 4 9.39 -11.19 -4.76
N TYR A 5 9.91 -11.70 -5.89
CA TYR A 5 9.57 -13.05 -6.35
C TYR A 5 10.28 -14.15 -5.56
N THR A 6 11.43 -13.84 -4.96
CA THR A 6 12.16 -14.77 -4.09
C THR A 6 11.55 -14.81 -2.69
N GLN A 7 11.15 -13.65 -2.15
CA GLN A 7 10.57 -13.54 -0.81
C GLN A 7 9.39 -12.55 -0.83
N PRO A 8 8.18 -12.99 -1.24
CA PRO A 8 7.04 -12.09 -1.38
C PRO A 8 6.52 -11.56 -0.04
N ILE A 9 6.66 -12.35 1.03
CA ILE A 9 6.17 -12.02 2.37
C ILE A 9 7.36 -11.61 3.26
N LEU A 10 7.39 -10.34 3.67
CA LEU A 10 8.47 -9.76 4.49
C LEU A 10 8.13 -9.65 5.98
N ASN A 11 6.84 -9.58 6.33
CA ASN A 11 6.38 -9.27 7.68
C ASN A 11 5.47 -10.37 8.22
N SER A 12 5.49 -10.57 9.54
CA SER A 12 4.53 -11.42 10.24
C SER A 12 3.12 -10.80 10.18
N PRO A 13 2.04 -11.60 10.05
CA PRO A 13 0.67 -11.09 10.10
C PRO A 13 0.27 -10.60 11.49
N TYR A 14 1.00 -11.00 12.54
CA TYR A 14 0.68 -10.67 13.95
C TYR A 14 1.46 -9.48 14.49
N HIS A 15 2.45 -8.97 13.75
CA HIS A 15 3.30 -7.86 14.18
C HIS A 15 3.12 -6.66 13.25
N GLU A 16 3.46 -5.47 13.74
CA GLU A 16 3.46 -4.28 12.89
C GLU A 16 4.49 -4.44 11.75
N PRO A 17 4.14 -4.11 10.49
CA PRO A 17 5.08 -4.22 9.37
C PRO A 17 6.31 -3.34 9.59
N THR A 18 7.48 -3.95 9.53
CA THR A 18 8.78 -3.28 9.72
C THR A 18 9.51 -3.03 8.41
N ARG A 19 9.08 -3.66 7.31
CA ARG A 19 9.69 -3.52 5.99
C ARG A 19 8.65 -3.57 4.88
N HIS A 20 8.99 -3.06 3.71
CA HIS A 20 8.19 -3.24 2.50
C HIS A 20 9.08 -3.35 1.26
N HIS A 21 8.59 -4.02 0.22
CA HIS A 21 9.29 -4.08 -1.06
C HIS A 21 9.38 -2.69 -1.69
N ALA A 22 10.49 -2.40 -2.37
CA ALA A 22 10.63 -1.20 -3.19
C ALA A 22 9.70 -1.31 -4.41
N LEU A 23 8.84 -0.30 -4.60
CA LEU A 23 7.88 -0.24 -5.70
C LEU A 23 8.11 1.03 -6.51
N GLY A 24 7.85 0.96 -7.81
CA GLY A 24 7.77 2.15 -8.67
C GLY A 24 6.47 2.92 -8.46
N ASP A 25 6.33 4.05 -9.15
CA ASP A 25 5.13 4.89 -9.12
C ASP A 25 3.88 4.16 -9.64
N ASP A 26 4.10 3.15 -10.50
CA ASP A 26 3.11 2.22 -11.02
C ASP A 26 2.81 1.05 -10.06
N GLY A 27 3.32 1.10 -8.84
CA GLY A 27 3.15 0.06 -7.82
C GLY A 27 3.84 -1.27 -8.12
N GLN A 28 4.62 -1.38 -9.21
CA GLN A 28 5.30 -2.62 -9.57
C GLN A 28 6.57 -2.82 -8.72
N PRO A 29 6.89 -4.06 -8.31
CA PRO A 29 8.14 -4.35 -7.62
C PRO A 29 9.37 -3.97 -8.44
N LEU A 30 10.31 -3.29 -7.81
CA LEU A 30 11.62 -2.95 -8.36
C LEU A 30 12.64 -4.06 -8.05
N ASP A 31 13.76 -4.07 -8.78
CA ASP A 31 14.91 -4.94 -8.48
C ASP A 31 15.82 -4.27 -7.44
N GLN A 32 15.27 -4.01 -6.26
CA GLN A 32 15.93 -3.29 -5.16
C GLN A 32 15.63 -3.99 -3.83
N PRO A 33 16.53 -3.89 -2.83
CA PRO A 33 16.31 -4.48 -1.51
C PRO A 33 15.08 -3.88 -0.82
N PRO A 34 14.41 -4.63 0.08
CA PRO A 34 13.29 -4.09 0.85
C PRO A 34 13.68 -2.89 1.70
N ILE A 35 12.78 -1.91 1.74
CA ILE A 35 12.91 -0.65 2.47
C ILE A 35 12.48 -0.86 3.93
N ILE A 36 13.20 -0.23 4.86
CA ILE A 36 12.88 -0.25 6.29
C ILE A 36 11.70 0.69 6.57
N GLY A 37 10.77 0.21 7.40
CA GLY A 37 9.57 0.91 7.83
C GLY A 37 8.29 0.37 7.16
N ARG A 38 7.15 0.75 7.74
CA ARG A 38 5.81 0.47 7.19
C ARG A 38 5.57 1.37 5.98
N ARG A 39 5.13 0.78 4.86
CA ARG A 39 4.75 1.54 3.66
C ARG A 39 3.62 2.53 3.99
N ARG A 40 3.77 3.80 3.59
CA ARG A 40 2.70 4.79 3.69
C ARG A 40 1.52 4.36 2.82
N SER A 41 0.30 4.54 3.32
CA SER A 41 -0.89 4.35 2.49
C SER A 41 -0.89 5.39 1.38
N HIS A 42 -1.09 4.93 0.15
CA HIS A 42 -1.31 5.77 -1.01
C HIS A 42 -2.35 5.09 -1.90
N TYR A 43 -3.23 5.89 -2.51
CA TYR A 43 -4.21 5.39 -3.45
C TYR A 43 -3.57 5.31 -4.82
N MET A 44 -3.40 4.08 -5.31
CA MET A 44 -2.93 3.83 -6.66
C MET A 44 -4.08 3.19 -7.41
N VAL A 45 -4.56 3.84 -8.47
CA VAL A 45 -5.44 3.18 -9.43
C VAL A 45 -4.52 2.44 -10.39
N PRO A 46 -4.52 1.10 -10.41
CA PRO A 46 -3.81 0.38 -11.46
C PRO A 46 -4.55 0.63 -12.77
N VAL A 47 -4.12 1.64 -13.52
CA VAL A 47 -4.55 1.82 -14.90
C VAL A 47 -3.79 0.77 -15.72
N PRO A 48 -4.46 -0.26 -16.28
CA PRO A 48 -3.77 -1.25 -17.08
C PRO A 48 -3.20 -0.55 -18.30
N ALA A 49 -1.87 -0.63 -18.49
CA ALA A 49 -1.26 -0.13 -19.70
C ALA A 49 -1.89 -0.81 -20.92
N ALA A 50 -2.28 -0.02 -21.93
CA ALA A 50 -2.89 -0.54 -23.14
C ALA A 50 -2.00 -1.62 -23.77
N ARG A 51 -2.56 -2.81 -23.98
CA ARG A 51 -1.82 -4.01 -24.43
C ARG A 51 -1.28 -3.91 -25.86
N LYS A 52 -1.67 -2.90 -26.64
CA LYS A 52 -1.22 -2.68 -28.02
C LYS A 52 -0.65 -1.27 -28.18
N LYS A 53 0.68 -1.16 -28.18
CA LYS A 53 1.40 0.04 -28.62
C LYS A 53 1.84 -0.12 -30.07
N THR A 54 0.90 -0.22 -31.00
CA THR A 54 1.23 0.00 -32.43
C THR A 54 1.23 1.50 -32.67
N ARG A 55 2.29 2.00 -33.33
CA ARG A 55 2.50 3.43 -33.63
C ARG A 55 1.29 4.08 -34.35
N ALA A 56 0.50 3.28 -35.07
CA ALA A 56 -0.73 3.70 -35.75
C ALA A 56 -1.94 3.86 -34.80
N ALA A 57 -2.00 3.13 -33.68
CA ALA A 57 -3.10 3.23 -32.71
C ALA A 57 -2.96 4.44 -31.77
N GLN A 58 -1.72 4.90 -31.52
CA GLN A 58 -1.42 6.09 -30.72
C GLN A 58 -1.86 7.40 -31.40
N ALA A 59 -1.94 7.43 -32.73
CA ALA A 59 -2.40 8.61 -33.47
C ALA A 59 -3.93 8.76 -33.50
N ALA A 60 -4.68 7.70 -33.21
CA ALA A 60 -6.15 7.67 -33.31
C ALA A 60 -6.87 7.69 -31.95
N GLN A 61 -6.14 7.48 -30.85
CA GLN A 61 -6.73 7.50 -29.52
C GLN A 61 -6.26 8.77 -28.82
N ALA A 62 -7.14 9.78 -28.76
CA ALA A 62 -7.00 10.84 -27.78
C ALA A 62 -6.79 10.16 -26.42
N GLU A 63 -5.77 10.60 -25.69
CA GLU A 63 -5.56 10.19 -24.32
C GLU A 63 -6.86 10.48 -23.57
N LEU A 64 -7.65 9.43 -23.33
CA LEU A 64 -8.84 9.53 -22.51
C LEU A 64 -8.31 9.89 -21.14
N LEU A 65 -8.41 11.17 -20.79
CA LEU A 65 -8.08 11.68 -19.48
C LEU A 65 -9.10 11.05 -18.53
N LEU A 66 -8.84 9.82 -18.09
CA LEU A 66 -9.60 9.11 -17.06
C LEU A 66 -9.48 9.82 -15.69
N ASP A 67 -8.75 10.93 -15.64
CA ASP A 67 -8.76 11.89 -14.53
C ASP A 67 -9.96 12.86 -14.55
N ALA A 68 -10.73 12.89 -15.64
CA ALA A 68 -11.89 13.76 -15.80
C ALA A 68 -13.23 12.99 -15.80
N GLU A 69 -13.50 12.24 -14.72
CA GLU A 69 -14.88 11.85 -14.40
C GLU A 69 -15.08 11.90 -12.88
N GLY A 70 -15.50 13.08 -12.44
CA GLY A 70 -15.71 13.44 -11.04
C GLY A 70 -15.72 14.95 -10.84
N SER A 71 -16.54 15.67 -11.60
CA SER A 71 -16.91 17.05 -11.27
C SER A 71 -17.73 17.02 -9.97
N GLY A 72 -17.06 17.12 -8.84
CA GLY A 72 -17.69 17.07 -7.52
C GLY A 72 -16.67 17.30 -6.43
N GLU A 73 -16.89 18.35 -5.66
CA GLU A 73 -16.11 18.82 -4.52
C GLU A 73 -15.64 17.65 -3.62
N THR A 74 -14.32 17.54 -3.47
CA THR A 74 -13.60 16.58 -2.61
C THR A 74 -13.51 15.14 -3.14
N ARG A 75 -12.45 14.84 -3.92
CA ARG A 75 -11.90 13.47 -4.01
C ARG A 75 -11.60 12.99 -2.59
N TYR A 76 -12.45 12.14 -2.03
CA TYR A 76 -12.18 11.50 -0.74
C TYR A 76 -10.92 10.65 -0.89
N ASN A 77 -9.81 11.07 -0.28
CA ASN A 77 -8.57 10.30 -0.24
C ASN A 77 -8.48 9.57 1.10
N PRO A 78 -8.91 8.29 1.18
CA PRO A 78 -8.88 7.54 2.42
C PRO A 78 -7.46 7.33 2.94
N SER A 79 -6.43 7.50 2.10
CA SER A 79 -5.04 7.30 2.50
C SER A 79 -4.61 8.23 3.62
N VAL A 80 -5.16 9.45 3.68
CA VAL A 80 -4.85 10.41 4.75
C VAL A 80 -5.30 9.85 6.10
N ILE A 81 -6.60 9.56 6.22
CA ILE A 81 -7.22 9.00 7.43
C ILE A 81 -6.57 7.66 7.81
N VAL A 82 -6.30 6.79 6.83
CA VAL A 82 -5.64 5.50 7.09
C VAL A 82 -4.25 5.71 7.70
N ASN A 83 -3.46 6.66 7.19
CA ASN A 83 -2.13 6.95 7.74
C ASN A 83 -2.22 7.56 9.16
N GLU A 84 -3.23 8.39 9.42
CA GLU A 84 -3.49 8.96 10.75
C GLU A 84 -3.85 7.87 11.77
N ILE A 85 -4.85 7.04 11.48
CA ILE A 85 -5.24 5.90 12.32
C ILE A 85 -4.02 5.03 12.62
N ARG A 86 -3.23 4.72 11.58
CA ARG A 86 -2.01 3.94 11.67
C ARG A 86 -0.93 4.59 12.53
N SER A 87 -0.88 5.91 12.61
CA SER A 87 0.00 6.66 13.51
C SER A 87 -0.49 6.53 14.96
N HIS A 88 -1.78 6.78 15.20
CA HIS A 88 -2.40 6.64 16.52
C HIS A 88 -2.24 5.24 17.09
N VAL A 89 -2.49 4.20 16.30
CA VAL A 89 -2.30 2.80 16.72
C VAL A 89 -0.84 2.51 17.06
N SER A 90 0.12 3.04 16.29
CA SER A 90 1.55 2.86 16.57
C SER A 90 1.97 3.56 17.87
N ALA A 91 1.43 4.74 18.14
CA ALA A 91 1.64 5.44 19.42
C ALA A 91 1.04 4.67 20.59
N TRP A 92 -0.21 4.20 20.44
CA TRP A 92 -0.91 3.43 21.47
C TRP A 92 -0.15 2.16 21.87
N ARG A 93 0.42 1.41 20.92
CA ARG A 93 1.24 0.22 21.20
C ARG A 93 2.52 0.49 21.99
N LYS A 94 3.02 1.73 21.98
CA LYS A 94 4.28 2.10 22.66
C LYS A 94 4.05 2.53 24.11
N LEU A 95 2.81 2.72 24.53
CA LEU A 95 2.50 3.05 25.91
C LEU A 95 2.95 1.88 26.82
N PRO A 96 3.62 2.16 27.96
CA PRO A 96 4.00 1.13 28.91
C PRO A 96 2.74 0.37 29.39
N HIS A 97 2.85 -0.95 29.45
CA HIS A 97 1.72 -1.84 29.67
C HIS A 97 1.06 -1.60 31.03
N SER A 98 -0.27 -1.40 31.04
CA SER A 98 -1.09 -1.60 32.23
C SER A 98 -2.12 -2.71 31.95
N ALA A 99 -1.68 -3.95 31.76
CA ALA A 99 -2.47 -5.20 31.82
C ALA A 99 -3.76 -5.40 30.96
N ASP A 100 -4.40 -4.37 30.39
CA ASP A 100 -5.83 -4.41 30.05
C ASP A 100 -6.13 -3.93 28.62
N TRP A 101 -5.75 -4.70 27.61
CA TRP A 101 -6.59 -4.76 26.40
C TRP A 101 -7.05 -6.20 26.22
N GLY A 102 -8.23 -6.48 26.78
CA GLY A 102 -8.79 -7.80 27.09
C GLY A 102 -8.62 -8.88 26.03
N GLY A 103 -8.19 -10.05 26.51
CA GLY A 103 -8.16 -11.31 25.79
C GLY A 103 -7.14 -12.28 26.37
N ASN A 104 -7.30 -12.70 27.63
CA ASN A 104 -6.67 -13.93 28.11
C ASN A 104 -7.16 -15.08 27.21
N VAL A 105 -6.40 -15.43 26.17
CA VAL A 105 -6.57 -16.72 25.49
C VAL A 105 -5.86 -17.73 26.38
N GLN A 106 -6.60 -18.25 27.35
CA GLN A 106 -6.17 -19.40 28.13
C GLN A 106 -6.31 -20.62 27.21
N THR A 107 -5.22 -21.01 26.56
CA THR A 107 -5.13 -22.30 25.88
C THR A 107 -5.09 -23.38 26.95
N GLY A 108 -6.25 -23.92 27.32
CA GLY A 108 -6.36 -25.09 28.16
C GLY A 108 -5.80 -26.32 27.42
N LEU A 109 -4.82 -26.97 28.04
CA LEU A 109 -4.46 -28.37 27.80
C LEU A 109 -5.45 -29.28 28.50
#